data_AF-S0NTI9-F1
#
_entry.id   AF-S0NTI9-F1
#
_cell.length_a   1.000
_cell.length_b   1.000
_cell.length_c   1.000
_cell.angle_alpha   90.00
_cell.angle_beta   90.00
_cell.angle_gamma   90.00
#
_symmetry.space_group_name_H-M   'P 1'
#
loop_
_entity.id
_entity.type
_entity.pdbx_description
1 polymer ?
#
loop_
_entity_poly.entity_id
_entity_poly.type
_entity_poly.pdbx_seq_one_letter_code
_entity_poly.pdbx_strand_id
1 'polypeptide(L)'
;MIDEWINQLTEQRVLYLLAVLAIAMMIDFFSGVLAAKIKQEITSKIGINGILRKIASMILLVFFLPVAFILPAYTGIAMLYVLYVGYLCLEIQSILENYKKMGMNTAPFRQFLLVLKELINKK
;
A
#
# COMPACT_ATOMS: atom_id res chain seq x y z
N MET A 1 19.76 -13.20 16.40
CA MET A 1 19.15 -11.85 16.55
C MET A 1 18.36 -11.44 15.32
N ILE A 2 18.98 -11.20 14.15
CA ILE A 2 18.22 -10.83 12.93
C ILE A 2 17.27 -11.96 12.48
N ASP A 3 17.75 -13.20 12.44
CA ASP A 3 16.92 -14.35 12.04
C ASP A 3 15.73 -14.57 12.99
N GLU A 4 15.94 -14.28 14.28
CA GLU A 4 14.93 -14.38 15.33
C GLU A 4 13.83 -13.32 15.14
N TRP A 5 14.21 -12.09 14.76
CA TRP A 5 13.26 -11.03 14.41
C TRP A 5 12.47 -11.36 13.15
N ILE A 6 13.14 -11.88 12.12
CA ILE A 6 12.50 -12.32 10.87
C ILE A 6 11.49 -13.43 11.17
N ASN A 7 11.88 -14.42 11.96
CA ASN A 7 11.00 -15.52 12.36
C ASN A 7 9.78 -15.00 13.13
N GLN A 8 9.97 -14.11 14.11
CA GLN A 8 8.86 -13.53 14.87
C GLN A 8 7.89 -12.74 13.97
N LEU A 9 8.40 -11.91 13.05
CA LEU A 9 7.56 -11.16 12.10
C LEU A 9 6.84 -12.08 11.10
N THR A 10 7.46 -13.20 10.74
CA THR A 10 6.88 -14.21 9.85
C THR A 10 5.76 -14.98 10.55
N GLU A 11 5.99 -15.42 11.80
CA GLU A 11 4.97 -16.07 12.63
C GLU A 11 3.74 -15.17 12.83
N GLN A 12 3.99 -13.89 13.08
CA GLN A 12 2.96 -12.86 13.19
C GLN A 12 2.43 -12.38 11.84
N ARG A 13 2.78 -13.05 10.72
CA ARG A 13 2.28 -12.80 9.35
C ARG A 13 2.48 -11.39 8.81
N VAL A 14 3.28 -10.56 9.47
CA VAL A 14 3.55 -9.18 9.09
C VAL A 14 4.27 -9.12 7.74
N LEU A 15 5.22 -10.03 7.51
CA LEU A 15 5.94 -10.11 6.23
C LEU A 15 5.04 -10.55 5.07
N TYR A 16 4.04 -11.39 5.33
CA TYR A 16 3.05 -11.74 4.30
C TYR A 16 2.20 -10.53 3.90
N LEU A 17 1.82 -9.69 4.87
CA LEU A 17 1.11 -8.45 4.57
C LEU A 17 1.99 -7.47 3.77
N LEU A 18 3.29 -7.37 4.11
CA LEU A 18 4.25 -6.58 3.33
C LEU A 18 4.41 -7.10 1.90
N ALA A 19 4.37 -8.43 1.69
CA ALA A 19 4.41 -9.03 0.36
C ALA A 19 3.13 -8.71 -0.45
N VAL A 20 1.95 -8.81 0.18
CA VAL A 20 0.67 -8.40 -0.45
C VAL A 20 0.70 -6.92 -0.84
N LEU A 21 1.24 -6.07 0.03
CA LEU A 21 1.47 -4.65 -0.25
C LEU A 21 2.39 -4.44 -1.46
N ALA A 22 3.49 -5.17 -1.55
CA ALA A 22 4.40 -5.09 -2.69
C ALA A 22 3.69 -5.45 -4.00
N ILE A 23 2.84 -6.50 -3.98
CA ILE A 23 2.04 -6.90 -5.13
C ILE A 23 1.02 -5.80 -5.50
N ALA A 24 0.32 -5.22 -4.52
CA ALA A 24 -0.61 -4.12 -4.77
C ALA A 24 0.11 -2.89 -5.39
N MET A 25 1.30 -2.53 -4.88
CA MET A 25 2.11 -1.45 -5.44
C MET A 25 2.55 -1.72 -6.88
N MET A 26 2.87 -2.97 -7.24
CA MET A 26 3.17 -3.35 -8.62
C MET A 26 1.94 -3.17 -9.52
N ILE A 27 0.77 -3.65 -9.09
CA ILE A 27 -0.48 -3.48 -9.83
C ILE A 27 -0.83 -1.99 -10.00
N ASP A 28 -0.63 -1.17 -8.96
CA ASP A 28 -0.83 0.28 -9.05
C ASP A 28 0.10 0.91 -10.09
N PHE A 29 1.38 0.56 -10.06
CA PHE A 29 2.34 1.08 -11.02
C PHE A 29 1.96 0.71 -12.46
N PHE A 30 1.68 -0.57 -12.74
CA PHE A 30 1.29 -1.00 -14.08
C PHE A 30 -0.04 -0.38 -14.53
N SER A 31 -1.05 -0.34 -13.66
CA SER A 31 -2.33 0.30 -13.97
C SER A 31 -2.18 1.80 -14.24
N GLY A 32 -1.28 2.49 -13.53
CA GLY A 32 -0.96 3.90 -13.75
C GLY A 32 -0.30 4.14 -15.11
N VAL A 33 0.65 3.28 -15.49
CA VAL A 33 1.29 3.34 -16.82
C VAL A 33 0.27 3.09 -17.93
N LEU A 34 -0.61 2.09 -17.77
CA LEU A 34 -1.66 1.79 -18.74
C LEU A 34 -2.67 2.94 -18.87
N ALA A 35 -3.08 3.55 -17.75
CA ALA A 35 -3.97 4.70 -17.76
C ALA A 35 -3.36 5.90 -18.49
N ALA A 36 -2.07 6.19 -18.25
CA ALA A 36 -1.34 7.24 -18.97
C ALA A 36 -1.22 6.93 -20.46
N LYS A 37 -1.02 5.65 -20.82
CA LYS A 37 -0.98 5.19 -22.22
C LYS A 37 -2.29 5.47 -22.95
N ILE A 38 -3.41 5.09 -22.34
CA ILE A 38 -4.75 5.26 -22.92
C ILE A 38 -5.07 6.74 -23.14
N LYS A 39 -4.63 7.60 -22.22
CA LYS A 39 -4.80 9.05 -22.34
C LYS A 39 -3.77 9.75 -23.23
N GLN A 40 -2.81 9.02 -23.82
CA GLN A 40 -1.69 9.59 -24.59
C GLN A 40 -0.85 10.60 -23.78
N GLU A 41 -0.79 10.42 -22.46
CA GLU A 41 -0.10 11.30 -21.51
C GLU A 41 1.18 10.65 -20.95
N ILE A 42 1.75 9.64 -21.62
CA ILE A 42 2.98 9.02 -21.14
C ILE A 42 4.12 10.03 -21.22
N THR A 43 4.61 10.43 -20.05
CA THR A 43 5.84 11.20 -19.93
C THR A 43 6.79 10.52 -18.95
N SER A 44 8.10 10.71 -19.17
CA SER A 44 9.13 10.23 -18.24
C SER A 44 8.91 10.75 -16.81
N LYS A 45 8.45 12.00 -16.68
CA LYS A 45 8.11 12.62 -15.37
C LYS A 45 7.03 11.83 -14.62
N ILE A 46 5.98 11.40 -15.31
CA ILE A 46 4.90 10.60 -14.70
C ILE A 46 5.42 9.23 -14.27
N GLY A 47 6.22 8.57 -15.11
CA GLY A 47 6.82 7.27 -14.80
C GLY A 47 7.75 7.32 -13.58
N ILE A 48 8.72 8.25 -13.58
CA ILE A 48 9.68 8.42 -12.48
C ILE A 48 8.99 8.81 -11.18
N ASN A 49 8.02 9.74 -11.22
CA ASN A 49 7.27 10.11 -10.02
C ASN A 49 6.47 8.92 -9.46
N GLY A 50 5.91 8.07 -10.33
CA GLY A 50 5.25 6.83 -9.92
C GLY A 50 6.20 5.91 -9.16
N ILE A 51 7.39 5.65 -9.73
CA ILE A 51 8.41 4.77 -9.12
C ILE A 51 8.92 5.36 -7.80
N LEU A 52 9.31 6.64 -7.79
CA LEU A 52 9.82 7.31 -6.58
C LEU A 52 8.82 7.26 -5.43
N ARG A 53 7.52 7.46 -5.72
CA ARG A 53 6.46 7.31 -4.72
C ARG A 53 6.44 5.91 -4.12
N LYS A 54 6.55 4.85 -4.94
CA LYS A 54 6.57 3.46 -4.44
C LYS A 54 7.82 3.13 -3.64
N ILE A 55 8.97 3.59 -4.08
CA ILE A 55 10.24 3.40 -3.35
C ILE A 55 10.19 4.11 -2.00
N ALA A 56 9.73 5.36 -1.96
CA ALA A 56 9.60 6.12 -0.72
C ALA A 56 8.68 5.40 0.29
N SER A 57 7.54 4.89 -0.19
CA SER A 57 6.63 4.13 0.65
C SER A 57 7.21 2.81 1.13
N MET A 58 7.94 2.08 0.28
CA MET A 58 8.60 0.84 0.67
C MET A 58 9.68 1.09 1.74
N ILE A 59 10.48 2.15 1.58
CA ILE A 59 11.47 2.57 2.59
C ILE A 59 10.77 2.86 3.91
N LEU A 60 9.65 3.60 3.89
CA LEU A 60 8.86 3.88 5.09
C LEU A 60 8.38 2.60 5.77
N LEU A 61 7.76 1.67 5.02
CA LEU A 61 7.20 0.44 5.57
C LEU A 61 8.28 -0.46 6.18
N VAL A 62 9.43 -0.60 5.51
CA VAL A 62 10.58 -1.39 5.99
C VAL A 62 11.24 -0.71 7.20
N PHE A 63 11.33 0.62 7.21
CA PHE A 63 11.88 1.38 8.33
C PHE A 63 11.11 1.13 9.64
N PHE A 64 9.79 0.94 9.58
CA PHE A 64 9.00 0.66 10.78
C PHE A 64 9.16 -0.77 11.33
N LEU A 65 9.73 -1.72 10.56
CA LEU A 65 10.00 -3.08 11.05
C LEU A 65 10.89 -3.08 12.30
N PRO A 66 12.10 -2.47 12.31
CA PRO A 66 12.91 -2.39 13.52
C PRO A 66 12.26 -1.52 14.61
N VAL A 67 11.50 -0.48 14.24
CA VAL A 67 10.82 0.41 15.20
C VAL A 67 9.80 -0.35 16.05
N ALA A 68 9.13 -1.36 15.47
CA ALA A 68 8.17 -2.17 16.21
C ALA A 68 8.78 -2.89 17.42
N PHE A 69 10.06 -3.27 17.38
CA PHE A 69 10.73 -3.93 18.49
C PHE A 69 11.11 -3.00 19.64
N ILE A 70 11.08 -1.68 19.42
CA ILE A 70 11.32 -0.69 20.46
C ILE A 70 10.08 -0.54 21.35
N LEU A 71 8.90 -0.87 20.83
CA LEU A 71 7.65 -0.72 21.57
C LEU A 71 7.38 -1.90 22.49
N PRO A 72 6.78 -1.64 23.67
CA PRO A 72 6.50 -2.68 24.64
C PRO A 72 5.36 -3.60 24.19
N ALA A 73 5.46 -4.86 24.61
CA ALA A 73 4.46 -5.91 24.38
C ALA A 73 4.11 -6.05 22.88
N TYR A 74 2.83 -6.26 22.56
CA TYR A 74 2.35 -6.44 21.18
C TYR A 74 2.09 -5.12 20.43
N THR A 75 2.41 -3.97 21.04
CA THR A 75 2.09 -2.65 20.48
C THR A 75 2.80 -2.40 19.15
N GLY A 76 4.06 -2.84 19.02
CA GLY A 76 4.81 -2.74 17.76
C GLY A 76 4.17 -3.52 16.62
N ILE A 77 3.75 -4.76 16.88
CA ILE A 77 3.06 -5.60 15.89
C ILE A 77 1.73 -4.97 15.49
N ALA A 78 0.94 -4.50 16.48
CA ALA A 78 -0.33 -3.81 16.20
C ALA A 78 -0.13 -2.54 15.35
N MET A 79 0.91 -1.76 15.64
CA MET A 79 1.27 -0.58 14.83
C MET A 79 1.59 -0.98 13.39
N LEU A 80 2.39 -2.03 13.17
CA LEU A 80 2.72 -2.51 11.82
C LEU A 80 1.46 -2.93 11.06
N TYR A 81 0.54 -3.63 11.71
CA TYR A 81 -0.73 -4.00 11.09
C TYR A 81 -1.55 -2.78 10.68
N VAL A 82 -1.70 -1.79 11.57
CA VAL A 82 -2.44 -0.56 11.26
C VAL A 82 -1.79 0.19 10.10
N LEU A 83 -0.46 0.36 10.16
CA LEU A 83 0.30 1.04 9.12
C LEU A 83 0.16 0.31 7.77
N TYR A 84 0.33 -1.00 7.75
CA TYR A 84 0.39 -1.79 6.52
C TYR A 84 -1.00 -1.96 5.90
N VAL A 85 -2.03 -2.24 6.70
CA VAL A 85 -3.42 -2.30 6.20
C VAL A 85 -3.87 -0.92 5.73
N GLY A 86 -3.56 0.13 6.48
CA GLY A 86 -3.86 1.50 6.07
C GLY A 86 -3.19 1.85 4.73
N TYR A 87 -1.91 1.50 4.58
CA TYR A 87 -1.18 1.73 3.34
C TYR A 87 -1.73 0.88 2.18
N LEU A 88 -2.19 -0.34 2.45
CA LEU A 88 -2.82 -1.22 1.45
C LEU A 88 -4.11 -0.60 0.92
N CYS A 89 -4.93 0.00 1.80
CA CYS A 89 -6.13 0.73 1.39
C CYS A 89 -5.79 1.91 0.47
N LEU A 90 -4.71 2.65 0.73
CA LEU A 90 -4.24 3.74 -0.14
C LEU A 90 -3.83 3.23 -1.52
N GLU A 91 -3.12 2.10 -1.57
CA GLU A 91 -2.72 1.45 -2.82
C GLU A 91 -3.93 0.96 -3.63
N ILE A 92 -4.90 0.32 -2.98
CA ILE A 92 -6.17 -0.07 -3.62
C ILE A 92 -6.92 1.15 -4.17
N GLN A 93 -6.97 2.26 -3.43
CA GLN A 93 -7.58 3.49 -3.92
C GLN A 93 -6.87 4.00 -5.18
N SER A 94 -5.54 4.02 -5.19
CA SER A 94 -4.75 4.45 -6.36
C SER A 94 -5.00 3.56 -7.59
N ILE A 95 -5.09 2.23 -7.41
CA ILE A 95 -5.43 1.29 -8.50
C ILE A 95 -6.81 1.62 -9.08
N LEU A 96 -7.81 1.83 -8.23
CA LEU A 96 -9.17 2.13 -8.66
C LEU A 96 -9.27 3.48 -9.37
N GLU A 97 -8.46 4.48 -8.97
CA GLU A 97 -8.35 5.74 -9.69
C GLU A 97 -7.76 5.56 -11.09
N ASN A 98 -6.73 4.71 -11.25
CA ASN A 98 -6.17 4.37 -12.56
C ASN A 98 -7.19 3.64 -13.44
N TYR A 99 -7.90 2.66 -12.88
CA TYR A 99 -8.96 1.94 -13.58
C TYR A 99 -10.11 2.86 -14.04
N LYS A 100 -10.50 3.82 -13.20
CA LYS A 100 -11.47 4.85 -13.59
C LYS A 100 -10.96 5.71 -14.76
N LYS A 101 -9.68 6.10 -14.76
CA LYS A 101 -9.07 6.85 -15.88
C LYS A 101 -9.07 6.04 -17.19
N MET A 102 -9.06 4.72 -17.11
CA MET A 102 -9.18 3.80 -18.25
C MET A 102 -10.63 3.59 -18.72
N GLY A 103 -11.62 4.22 -18.06
CA GLY A 103 -13.04 4.08 -18.41
C GLY A 103 -13.75 2.88 -17.77
N MET A 104 -13.10 2.16 -16.85
CA MET A 104 -13.73 1.03 -16.16
C MET A 104 -14.68 1.49 -15.05
N ASN A 105 -15.80 0.78 -14.88
CA ASN A 105 -16.74 1.04 -13.81
C ASN A 105 -16.19 0.54 -12.46
N THR A 106 -15.73 1.46 -11.63
CA THR A 106 -15.21 1.18 -10.28
C THR A 106 -16.22 1.45 -9.17
N ALA A 107 -17.49 1.74 -9.49
CA ALA A 107 -18.51 2.10 -8.51
C ALA A 107 -18.67 1.07 -7.36
N PRO A 108 -18.68 -0.26 -7.61
CA PRO A 108 -18.82 -1.25 -6.53
C PRO A 108 -17.66 -1.19 -5.52
N PHE A 109 -16.43 -1.02 -6.01
CA PHE A 109 -15.24 -0.95 -5.19
C PHE A 109 -15.07 0.41 -4.49
N ARG A 110 -15.57 1.48 -5.12
CA ARG A 110 -15.57 2.82 -4.54
C ARG A 110 -16.48 2.92 -3.33
N GLN A 111 -17.61 2.21 -3.35
CA GLN A 111 -18.54 2.15 -2.22
C GLN A 111 -17.92 1.44 -1.01
N PHE A 112 -17.14 0.38 -1.23
CA PHE A 112 -16.34 -0.25 -0.17
C PHE A 112 -15.33 0.73 0.46
N LEU A 113 -14.58 1.48 -0.37
CA LEU A 113 -13.65 2.48 0.14
C LEU A 113 -14.34 3.62 0.89
N LEU A 114 -15.53 4.05 0.44
CA LEU A 114 -16.31 5.07 1.13
C LEU A 114 -16.74 4.61 2.52
N VAL A 115 -17.23 3.37 2.65
CA VAL A 115 -17.57 2.77 3.95
C VAL A 115 -16.34 2.73 4.87
N LEU A 116 -15.18 2.31 4.36
CA LEU A 116 -13.94 2.36 5.15
C LEU A 116 -13.57 3.79 5.59
N LYS A 117 -13.71 4.76 4.68
CA LYS A 117 -13.43 6.17 4.99
C LYS A 117 -14.39 6.72 6.04
N GLU A 118 -15.67 6.37 5.96
CA GLU A 118 -16.69 6.73 6.95
C GLU A 118 -16.40 6.09 8.31
N LEU A 119 -15.96 4.83 8.36
CA LEU A 119 -15.56 4.17 9.61
C LEU A 119 -14.34 4.85 10.25
N ILE A 120 -13.39 5.34 9.45
CA ILE A 120 -12.21 6.08 9.94
C ILE A 120 -12.59 7.51 10.37
N ASN A 121 -13.51 8.16 9.66
CA ASN A 121 -13.94 9.54 9.94
C ASN A 121 -15.06 9.65 10.97
N LYS A 122 -15.63 8.55 11.45
CA LYS A 122 -16.59 8.54 12.56
C LYS A 122 -15.84 8.81 13.88
N LYS A 123 -15.44 10.06 14.06
CA LYS A 123 -15.11 10.68 15.35
C LYS A 123 -16.29 11.50 15.82
#